data_AF-A0A950WNK0-F1
#
_entry.id   AF-A0A950WNK0-F1
#
_cell.length_a   1.000
_cell.length_b   1.000
_cell.length_c   1.000
_cell.angle_alpha   90.00
_cell.angle_beta   90.00
_cell.angle_gamma   90.00
#
_symmetry.space_group_name_H-M   'P 1'
#
loop_
_entity.id
_entity.type
_entity.pdbx_description
1 polymer ?
#
loop_
_entity_poly.entity_id
_entity_poly.type
_entity_poly.pdbx_seq_one_letter_code
_entity_poly.pdbx_strand_id
1 'polypeptide(L)' 'MQLLNAVLSDGLAGVEAACAEGLQAGVHSSDAILKMLARQRQPAPPEPLAAPLALYLRHEPLADCAV' A
#
# COMPACT_ATOMS: atom_id res chain seq x y z
N MET A 1 -20.78 4.37 0.65
CA MET A 1 -20.72 5.82 0.39
C MET A 1 -19.30 6.40 0.44
N GLN A 2 -18.41 5.91 1.31
CA GLN A 2 -17.05 6.48 1.44
C GLN A 2 -16.20 6.40 0.17
N LEU A 3 -16.30 5.30 -0.60
CA LEU A 3 -15.60 5.17 -1.88
C LEU A 3 -16.00 6.25 -2.90
N LEU A 4 -17.30 6.53 -3.05
CA LEU A 4 -17.77 7.57 -3.97
C LEU A 4 -17.39 8.97 -3.48
N ASN A 5 -17.37 9.21 -2.16
CA ASN A 5 -16.90 10.49 -1.61
C ASN A 5 -15.42 10.74 -1.91
N ALA A 6 -14.60 9.69 -2.04
CA ALA A 6 -13.17 9.84 -2.35
C ALA A 6 -12.92 10.45 -3.74
N VAL A 7 -13.88 10.39 -4.67
CA VAL A 7 -13.80 11.09 -5.97
C VAL A 7 -13.60 12.60 -5.78
N LEU A 8 -14.13 13.17 -4.70
CA LEU A 8 -13.99 14.60 -4.40
C LEU A 8 -12.56 14.99 -4.01
N SER A 9 -11.78 14.06 -3.42
CA SER A 9 -10.40 14.31 -2.99
C SER A 9 -9.34 13.78 -3.96
N ASP A 10 -9.61 12.63 -4.58
CA ASP A 10 -8.63 11.86 -5.36
C ASP A 10 -8.94 11.86 -6.87
N GLY A 11 -10.10 12.41 -7.25
CA GLY A 11 -10.59 12.40 -8.63
C GLY A 11 -11.08 11.03 -9.08
N LEU A 12 -11.84 11.01 -10.18
CA LEU A 12 -12.40 9.77 -10.74
C LEU A 12 -11.29 8.82 -11.19
N ALA A 13 -10.26 9.35 -11.86
CA ALA A 13 -9.15 8.55 -12.37
C ALA A 13 -8.37 7.82 -11.26
N GLY A 14 -8.16 8.45 -10.10
CA GLY A 14 -7.52 7.81 -8.95
C GLY A 14 -8.36 6.65 -8.40
N VAL A 15 -9.67 6.87 -8.27
CA VAL A 15 -10.61 5.82 -7.82
C VAL A 15 -10.67 4.66 -8.82
N GLU A 16 -10.69 4.94 -10.13
CA GLU A 16 -10.65 3.92 -11.18
C GLU A 16 -9.35 3.10 -11.14
N ALA A 17 -8.20 3.76 -10.97
CA ALA A 17 -6.91 3.09 -10.83
C ALA A 17 -6.87 2.17 -9.60
N ALA A 18 -7.37 2.65 -8.45
CA ALA A 18 -7.46 1.83 -7.23
C ALA A 18 -8.41 0.64 -7.40
N CYS A 19 -9.55 0.81 -8.09
CA CYS A 19 -10.47 -0.28 -8.41
C CYS A 19 -9.81 -1.32 -9.34
N ALA A 20 -9.11 -0.87 -10.39
CA ALA A 20 -8.39 -1.77 -11.29
C ALA A 20 -7.32 -2.58 -10.55
N GLU A 21 -6.57 -1.94 -9.66
CA GLU A 21 -5.58 -2.60 -8.82
C GLU A 21 -6.24 -3.64 -7.88
N GLY A 22 -7.36 -3.28 -7.26
CA GLY A 22 -8.15 -4.18 -6.42
C GLY A 22 -8.61 -5.42 -7.17
N LEU A 23 -9.13 -5.24 -8.38
CA LEU A 23 -9.56 -6.34 -9.24
C LEU A 23 -8.39 -7.26 -9.62
N GLN A 24 -7.22 -6.70 -9.95
CA GLN A 24 -6.01 -7.48 -10.23
C GLN A 24 -5.54 -8.28 -9.01
N ALA A 25 -5.70 -7.72 -7.81
CA ALA A 25 -5.39 -8.38 -6.55
C ALA A 25 -6.48 -9.35 -6.07
N GLY A 26 -7.60 -9.50 -6.79
CA GLY A 26 -8.75 -10.32 -6.38
C GLY A 26 -9.51 -9.79 -5.16
N VAL A 27 -9.40 -8.49 -4.90
CA VAL A 27 -10.01 -7.83 -3.75
C VAL A 27 -11.23 -7.02 -4.17
N HIS A 28 -12.35 -7.20 -3.47
CA HIS A 28 -13.63 -6.57 -3.79
C HIS A 28 -14.22 -5.71 -2.66
N SER A 29 -13.48 -5.52 -1.56
CA SER A 29 -13.93 -4.70 -0.44
C SER A 29 -13.66 -3.22 -0.67
N SER A 30 -14.68 -2.38 -0.43
CA SER A 30 -14.54 -0.91 -0.45
C SER A 30 -13.38 -0.42 0.42
N ASP A 31 -13.16 -1.03 1.58
CA ASP A 31 -12.08 -0.60 2.49
C ASP A 31 -10.70 -0.89 1.91
N ALA A 32 -10.56 -1.99 1.18
CA ALA A 32 -9.31 -2.32 0.53
C ALA A 32 -9.03 -1.38 -0.65
N ILE A 33 -10.05 -1.02 -1.43
CA ILE A 33 -9.91 -0.01 -2.49
C ILE A 33 -9.51 1.35 -1.89
N LEU A 34 -10.13 1.76 -0.79
CA LEU A 34 -9.74 2.98 -0.07
C LEU A 34 -8.30 2.94 0.45
N LYS A 35 -7.81 1.77 0.88
CA LYS A 35 -6.40 1.59 1.27
C LYS A 35 -5.44 1.70 0.09
N MET A 36 -5.80 1.15 -1.07
CA MET A 36 -5.02 1.29 -2.30
C MET A 36 -4.95 2.76 -2.73
N LEU A 37 -6.09 3.46 -2.72
CA LEU A 37 -6.16 4.88 -3.00
C LEU A 37 -5.32 5.72 -2.02
N ALA A 38 -5.36 5.38 -0.73
CA ALA A 38 -4.49 6.00 0.27
C ALA A 38 -3.01 5.81 -0.08
N ARG A 39 -2.62 4.61 -0.49
CA ARG A 39 -1.23 4.31 -0.92
C ARG A 39 -0.83 5.07 -2.18
N GLN A 40 -1.74 5.30 -3.12
CA GLN A 40 -1.47 6.09 -4.33
C GLN A 40 -1.21 7.57 -4.01
N ARG A 41 -1.83 8.11 -2.96
CA ARG A 41 -1.57 9.48 -2.46
C ARG A 41 -0.27 9.60 -1.66
N GLN A 42 0.28 8.48 -1.18
CA GLN A 42 1.50 8.51 -0.39
C GLN A 42 2.61 9.13 -1.26
N PRO A 43 3.35 10.13 -0.74
CA PRO A 43 4.53 10.62 -1.45
C PRO A 43 5.54 9.49 -1.63
N ALA A 44 6.42 9.65 -2.62
CA ALA A 44 7.51 8.70 -2.84
C ALA A 44 8.26 8.46 -1.52
N PRO A 45 8.60 7.19 -1.18
CA PRO A 45 9.36 6.91 0.02
C PRO A 45 10.65 7.73 0.04
N PRO A 46 11.07 8.25 1.21
CA PRO A 46 12.37 8.90 1.33
C PRO A 46 13.49 7.94 0.95
N GLU A 47 14.63 8.49 0.54
CA GLU A 47 15.80 7.68 0.19
C GLU A 47 16.21 6.81 1.38
N PRO A 48 16.46 5.49 1.17
CA PRO A 48 16.88 4.61 2.24
C PRO A 48 18.17 5.11 2.89
N LEU A 49 18.22 5.09 4.22
CA LEU A 49 19.45 5.35 4.96
C LEU A 49 20.49 4.28 4.59
N ALA A 50 21.74 4.69 4.38
CA ALA A 50 22.84 3.76 4.19
C ALA A 50 22.98 2.87 5.43
N ALA A 51 22.72 1.57 5.28
CA ALA A 51 22.84 0.63 6.38
C ALA A 51 24.30 0.59 6.86
N PRO A 52 24.56 0.79 8.17
CA PRO A 52 25.91 0.67 8.71
C PRO A 52 26.43 -0.76 8.49
N LEU A 53 27.61 -0.90 7.89
CA LEU A 53 28.27 -2.20 7.65
C LEU A 53 28.45 -3.06 8.92
N ALA A 54 28.35 -2.45 10.11
CA ALA A 54 28.47 -3.14 11.39
C ALA A 54 27.15 -3.82 11.86
N LEU A 55 26.01 -3.58 11.20
CA LEU A 55 24.68 -4.04 11.63
C LEU A 55 24.13 -5.21 10.80
N TYR A 56 24.99 -5.99 10.15
CA TYR A 56 24.55 -7.24 9.54
C TYR A 56 24.26 -8.29 10.62
N LEU A 57 23.07 -8.87 10.56
CA LEU A 57 22.71 -9.98 11.43
C LEU A 57 23.57 -11.20 11.07
N ARG A 58 24.20 -11.82 12.07
CA ARG A 58 24.94 -13.08 11.88
C ARG A 58 24.02 -14.28 11.62
N HIS A 59 22.75 -14.16 12.00
CA HIS A 59 21.70 -15.16 11.82
C HIS A 59 20.48 -14.48 11.22
N GLU A 60 19.90 -15.07 10.17
CA GLU A 60 18.68 -14.54 9.57
C GLU A 60 17.51 -14.63 10.55
N PRO A 61 16.65 -13.60 10.60
CA PRO A 61 15.43 -13.66 11.41
C PRO A 61 14.50 -14.72 10.79
N LEU A 62 14.17 -15.73 11.58
CA LEU A 62 13.17 -16.72 11.20
C LEU A 62 11.78 -16.12 11.45
N ALA A 63 11.01 -15.89 10.40
CA ALA A 63 9.63 -15.44 10.50
C ALA A 63 8.76 -16.60 11.01
N ASP A 64 8.48 -16.63 12.32
CA ASP A 64 7.56 -17.57 12.95
C ASP A 64 6.12 -17.05 12.86
N CYS A 65 5.65 -16.82 11.63
CA CYS A 65 4.29 -16.35 11.36
C CYS A 65 3.27 -17.50 11.22
N ALA A 66 3.59 -18.68 11.78
CA ALA A 66 2.66 -19.80 11.80
C ALA A 66 1.68 -19.68 12.98
N VAL A 67 0.42 -20.04 12.73
CA VAL A 67 -0.66 -20.14 13.74
C VAL A 67 -0.77 -21.56 14.25
#